data_AF-A0A9Q3YM44-F1
#
_entry.id   AF-A0A9Q3YM44-F1
#
_cell.length_a   1.000
_cell.length_b   1.000
_cell.length_c   1.000
_cell.angle_alpha   90.00
_cell.angle_beta   90.00
_cell.angle_gamma   90.00
#
_symmetry.space_group_name_H-M   'P 1'
#
loop_
_entity.id
_entity.type
_entity.pdbx_description
1 polymer ?
#
loop_
_entity_poly.entity_id
_entity_poly.type
_entity_poly.pdbx_seq_one_letter_code
_entity_poly.pdbx_strand_id
1 'polypeptide(L)'
;MANFENTADYLLTFETDETGEQVSIHGDPEGLAFFARELLAIAERAKSGDCPHDHYFTEEWGGYQLSSEPQTDNNRLVNHVKIYGWPTKEGGKPYRSQGEAAS
;
A
#
# COMPACT_ATOMS: atom_id res chain seq x y z
N MET A 1 7.45 -33.00 2.47
CA MET A 1 7.35 -31.82 3.35
C MET A 1 6.69 -30.75 2.52
N ALA A 2 5.56 -30.21 2.94
CA ALA A 2 4.92 -29.12 2.21
C ALA A 2 5.77 -27.86 2.41
N ASN A 3 6.23 -27.26 1.31
CA ASN A 3 6.75 -25.90 1.32
C ASN A 3 5.54 -25.01 1.60
N PHE A 4 5.51 -24.38 2.76
CA PHE A 4 4.60 -23.26 2.98
C PHE A 4 5.22 -22.09 2.25
N GLU A 5 4.77 -21.85 1.01
CA GLU A 5 4.99 -20.59 0.33
C GLU A 5 4.43 -19.50 1.25
N ASN A 6 5.27 -18.53 1.60
CA ASN A 6 4.92 -17.47 2.53
C ASN A 6 4.09 -16.40 1.80
N THR A 7 3.05 -16.80 1.08
CA THR A 7 2.12 -15.88 0.45
C THR A 7 1.13 -15.39 1.50
N ALA A 8 0.66 -14.16 1.38
CA ALA A 8 -0.51 -13.75 2.15
C ALA A 8 -1.69 -14.64 1.75
N ASP A 9 -2.41 -15.19 2.73
CA ASP A 9 -3.64 -15.98 2.54
C ASP A 9 -4.84 -15.14 2.03
N TYR A 10 -4.58 -13.94 1.49
CA TYR A 10 -5.59 -12.99 1.07
C TYR A 10 -5.21 -12.30 -0.25
N LEU A 11 -6.23 -11.86 -0.97
CA LEU A 11 -6.08 -11.01 -2.14
C LEU A 11 -5.99 -9.54 -1.72
N LEU A 12 -4.90 -8.87 -2.09
CA LEU A 12 -4.82 -7.41 -2.09
C LEU A 12 -3.89 -6.95 -3.23
N THR A 13 -4.44 -6.31 -4.27
CA THR A 13 -3.65 -5.80 -5.40
C THR A 13 -3.90 -4.31 -5.59
N PHE A 14 -2.88 -3.63 -6.08
CA PHE A 14 -2.97 -2.26 -6.54
C PHE A 14 -2.63 -2.24 -8.02
N GLU A 15 -3.45 -1.56 -8.77
CA GLU A 15 -3.33 -1.45 -10.21
C GLU A 15 -3.48 -0.01 -10.63
N THR A 16 -2.76 0.42 -11.65
CA THR A 16 -3.05 1.68 -12.33
C THR A 16 -3.64 1.40 -13.70
N ASP A 17 -4.54 2.25 -14.16
CA ASP A 17 -4.90 2.25 -15.57
C ASP A 17 -3.67 2.55 -16.46
N GLU A 18 -3.83 2.45 -17.79
CA GLU A 18 -2.73 2.64 -18.72
C GLU A 18 -2.09 4.04 -18.63
N THR A 19 -2.90 5.04 -18.23
CA THR A 19 -2.48 6.43 -18.09
C THR A 19 -1.78 6.72 -16.76
N GLY A 20 -2.06 5.91 -15.73
CA GLY A 20 -1.58 6.15 -14.37
C GLY A 20 -2.43 7.15 -13.58
N GLU A 21 -3.55 7.62 -14.13
CA GLU A 21 -4.43 8.60 -13.50
C GLU A 21 -5.43 7.98 -12.54
N GLN A 22 -5.75 6.69 -12.72
CA GLN A 22 -6.62 5.93 -11.84
C GLN A 22 -5.82 4.84 -11.13
N VAL A 23 -5.99 4.75 -9.81
CA VAL A 23 -5.56 3.59 -9.02
C VAL A 23 -6.79 2.77 -8.66
N SER A 24 -6.75 1.48 -8.97
CA SER A 24 -7.72 0.48 -8.52
C SER A 24 -7.10 -0.33 -7.39
N ILE A 25 -7.89 -0.55 -6.33
CA ILE A 25 -7.51 -1.41 -5.21
C ILE A 25 -8.47 -2.60 -5.24
N HIS A 26 -7.94 -3.79 -5.45
CA HIS A 26 -8.71 -5.02 -5.43
C HIS A 26 -8.37 -5.80 -4.17
N GLY A 27 -9.36 -6.33 -3.49
CA GLY A 27 -9.13 -7.24 -2.39
C GLY A 27 -10.34 -8.08 -2.07
N ASP A 28 -10.08 -9.26 -1.51
CA ASP A 28 -11.10 -10.07 -0.86
C ASP A 28 -11.40 -9.50 0.54
N PRO A 29 -12.38 -10.05 1.29
CA PRO A 29 -12.72 -9.55 2.61
C PRO A 29 -11.52 -9.44 3.56
N GLU A 30 -10.64 -10.45 3.58
CA GLU A 30 -9.46 -10.54 4.42
C GLU A 30 -8.40 -9.49 4.06
N GLY A 31 -8.13 -9.30 2.77
CA GLY A 31 -7.15 -8.33 2.27
C GLY A 31 -7.61 -6.89 2.44
N LEU A 32 -8.91 -6.61 2.21
CA LEU A 32 -9.48 -5.29 2.51
C LEU A 32 -9.49 -5.00 4.02
N ALA A 33 -9.78 -6.00 4.85
CA ALA A 33 -9.72 -5.85 6.30
C ALA A 33 -8.28 -5.62 6.79
N PHE A 34 -7.29 -6.32 6.22
CA PHE A 34 -5.88 -6.04 6.47
C PHE A 34 -5.54 -4.60 6.10
N PHE A 35 -5.83 -4.18 4.88
CA PHE A 35 -5.51 -2.83 4.40
C PHE A 35 -6.16 -1.73 5.26
N ALA A 36 -7.41 -1.92 5.67
CA ALA A 36 -8.09 -0.99 6.57
C ALA A 36 -7.38 -0.86 7.94
N ARG A 37 -6.88 -1.96 8.52
CA ARG A 37 -6.12 -1.90 9.79
C ARG A 37 -4.82 -1.13 9.62
N GLU A 38 -4.10 -1.35 8.53
CA GLU A 38 -2.84 -0.65 8.24
C GLU A 38 -3.06 0.87 8.10
N LEU A 39 -4.11 1.27 7.37
CA LEU A 39 -4.50 2.68 7.24
C LEU A 39 -4.83 3.31 8.61
N LEU A 40 -5.54 2.58 9.47
CA LEU A 40 -5.89 3.05 10.81
C LEU A 40 -4.66 3.18 11.71
N ALA A 41 -3.71 2.24 11.64
CA ALA A 41 -2.47 2.27 12.40
C ALA A 41 -1.60 3.49 12.02
N ILE A 42 -1.43 3.73 10.71
CA ILE A 42 -0.71 4.90 10.19
C ILE A 42 -1.41 6.20 10.61
N ALA A 43 -2.74 6.25 10.49
CA ALA A 43 -3.51 7.42 10.90
C ALA A 43 -3.37 7.72 12.40
N GLU A 44 -3.37 6.71 13.26
CA GLU A 44 -3.22 6.89 14.70
C GLU A 44 -1.83 7.41 15.08
N ARG A 45 -0.78 6.86 14.45
CA ARG A 45 0.58 7.38 14.60
C ARG A 45 0.67 8.84 14.14
N ALA A 46 0.10 9.18 12.99
CA ALA A 46 0.07 10.56 12.49
C ALA A 46 -0.67 11.52 13.45
N LYS A 47 -1.78 11.11 14.06
CA LYS A 47 -2.50 11.92 15.08
C LYS A 47 -1.63 12.24 16.28
N SER A 48 -0.72 11.34 16.67
CA SER A 48 0.21 11.55 17.77
C SER A 48 1.30 12.59 17.47
N GLY A 49 1.38 13.09 16.22
CA GLY A 49 2.38 14.05 15.76
C GLY A 49 3.56 13.43 15.02
N ASP A 50 3.56 12.10 14.83
CA ASP A 50 4.56 11.37 14.03
C ASP A 50 4.34 11.60 12.51
N CYS A 51 5.37 11.34 11.70
CA CYS A 51 5.31 11.29 10.24
C CYS A 51 5.49 9.83 9.74
N PRO A 52 4.61 8.90 10.12
CA PRO A 52 4.75 7.50 9.76
C PRO A 52 4.65 7.30 8.25
N HIS A 53 5.35 6.29 7.75
CA HIS A 53 5.07 5.73 6.44
C HIS A 53 5.40 4.24 6.47
N ASP A 54 4.71 3.47 5.64
CA ASP A 54 4.95 2.05 5.47
C ASP A 54 4.97 1.69 3.98
N HIS A 55 5.65 0.59 3.68
CA HIS A 55 5.88 0.08 2.33
C HIS A 55 5.26 -1.31 2.22
N TYR A 56 4.50 -1.52 1.14
CA TYR A 56 3.86 -2.79 0.83
C TYR A 56 4.36 -3.23 -0.55
N PHE A 57 4.79 -4.49 -0.64
CA PHE A 57 5.37 -5.03 -1.86
C PHE A 57 4.72 -6.34 -2.26
N THR A 58 4.79 -6.63 -3.55
CA THR A 58 4.57 -7.96 -4.12
C THR A 58 5.79 -8.87 -3.87
N GLU A 59 5.62 -10.17 -4.09
CA GLU A 59 6.66 -11.18 -3.85
C GLU A 59 7.92 -10.94 -4.69
N GLU A 60 7.75 -10.54 -5.95
CA GLU A 60 8.86 -10.24 -6.86
C GLU A 60 9.70 -9.04 -6.40
N TRP A 61 9.15 -8.20 -5.52
CA TRP A 61 9.81 -7.04 -4.93
C TRP A 61 10.17 -7.26 -3.46
N GLY A 62 10.08 -8.50 -2.97
CA GLY A 62 10.56 -8.92 -1.65
C GLY A 62 9.59 -8.67 -0.50
N GLY A 63 8.30 -8.46 -0.76
CA GLY A 63 7.26 -8.43 0.27
C GLY A 63 6.15 -9.44 -0.02
N TYR A 64 5.20 -9.54 0.90
CA TYR A 64 4.12 -10.52 0.80
C TYR A 64 2.76 -9.88 1.10
N GLN A 65 2.71 -8.55 1.21
CA GLN A 65 1.52 -7.82 1.60
C GLN A 65 0.59 -7.56 0.42
N LEU A 66 1.14 -7.55 -0.80
CA LEU A 66 0.42 -7.38 -2.05
C LEU A 66 0.48 -8.68 -2.85
N SER A 67 -0.62 -9.02 -3.52
CA SER A 67 -0.69 -10.12 -4.48
C SER A 67 0.02 -9.74 -5.77
N SER A 68 0.75 -10.70 -6.33
CA SER A 68 1.47 -10.59 -7.61
C SER A 68 0.60 -10.87 -8.83
N GLU A 69 -0.63 -11.35 -8.62
CA GLU A 69 -1.59 -11.62 -9.69
C GLU A 69 -2.42 -10.36 -10.01
N PRO A 70 -2.53 -9.94 -11.28
CA PRO A 70 -3.39 -8.84 -11.70
C PRO A 70 -4.86 -9.27 -11.83
N GLN A 71 -5.78 -8.38 -11.43
CA GLN A 71 -7.23 -8.63 -11.42
C GLN A 71 -7.95 -8.05 -12.64
N THR A 72 -7.23 -7.35 -13.51
CA THR A 72 -7.73 -6.88 -14.79
C THR A 72 -6.69 -7.05 -15.90
N ASP A 73 -7.16 -7.26 -17.14
CA ASP A 73 -6.28 -7.56 -18.27
C ASP A 73 -5.46 -6.36 -18.78
N ASN A 74 -5.97 -5.13 -18.60
CA ASN A 74 -5.42 -3.92 -19.25
C ASN A 74 -4.73 -2.96 -18.27
N ASN A 75 -4.85 -3.18 -16.96
CA ASN A 75 -4.17 -2.34 -15.99
C ASN A 75 -2.73 -2.81 -15.76
N ARG A 76 -1.92 -1.91 -15.18
CA ARG A 76 -0.56 -2.21 -14.75
C ARG A 76 -0.56 -2.52 -13.26
N LEU A 77 -0.03 -3.68 -12.89
CA LEU A 77 0.19 -4.05 -11.49
C LEU A 77 1.20 -3.09 -10.83
N VAL A 78 0.87 -2.64 -9.62
CA VAL A 78 1.73 -1.80 -8.77
C VAL A 78 2.43 -2.68 -7.75
N ASN A 79 3.73 -2.91 -7.96
CA ASN A 79 4.55 -3.76 -7.10
C ASN A 79 4.99 -3.11 -5.78
N HIS A 80 4.86 -1.79 -5.66
CA HIS A 80 5.28 -1.03 -4.48
C HIS A 80 4.29 0.07 -4.16
N VAL A 81 3.60 -0.07 -3.03
CA VAL A 81 2.71 0.96 -2.49
C VAL A 81 3.36 1.58 -1.25
N LYS A 82 3.45 2.90 -1.22
CA LYS A 82 3.83 3.67 -0.02
C LYS A 82 2.61 4.37 0.54
N ILE A 83 2.39 4.26 1.84
CA ILE A 83 1.35 5.01 2.55
C ILE A 83 2.04 5.96 3.52
N TYR A 84 1.69 7.23 3.48
CA TYR A 84 2.24 8.26 4.36
C TYR A 84 1.15 8.80 5.28
N GLY A 85 1.42 8.86 6.59
CA GLY A 85 0.62 9.57 7.56
C GLY A 85 1.24 10.92 7.86
N TRP A 86 0.51 12.00 7.55
CA TRP A 86 0.97 13.36 7.82
C TRP A 86 0.34 13.87 9.12
N PRO A 87 1.13 14.39 10.08
CA PRO A 87 0.61 14.90 11.34
C PRO A 87 -0.02 16.29 11.15
N THR A 88 -1.23 16.33 10.58
CA THR A 88 -1.95 17.59 10.39
C THR A 88 -2.85 17.87 11.59
N LYS A 89 -2.68 19.02 12.25
CA LYS A 89 -3.59 19.48 13.31
C LYS A 89 -4.78 20.30 12.77
N GLU A 90 -4.68 20.81 11.56
CA GLU A 90 -5.69 21.70 10.94
C GLU A 90 -6.39 21.09 9.72
N GLY A 91 -6.08 19.83 9.38
CA GLY A 91 -6.56 19.19 8.16
C GLY A 91 -5.91 19.72 6.87
N GLY A 92 -5.66 18.81 5.92
CA GLY A 92 -5.59 19.07 4.47
C GLY A 92 -4.65 20.13 3.89
N LYS A 93 -3.76 20.80 4.65
CA LYS A 93 -2.73 21.66 4.04
C LYS A 93 -1.63 20.78 3.44
N PRO A 94 -1.23 20.98 2.17
CA PRO A 94 -0.31 20.07 1.50
C PRO A 94 1.08 20.12 2.16
N TYR A 95 1.43 19.07 2.89
CA TYR A 95 2.81 18.77 3.21
C TYR A 95 3.47 18.25 1.93
N ARG A 96 4.51 18.95 1.47
CA ARG A 96 5.45 18.37 0.51
C ARG A 96 6.58 17.76 1.33
N SER A 97 6.83 16.47 1.17
CA SER A 97 8.11 15.91 1.59
C SER A 97 9.21 16.73 0.89
N GLN A 98 10.07 17.40 1.66
CA GLN A 98 11.34 17.85 1.08
C GLN A 98 12.02 16.58 0.58
N GLY A 99 12.34 16.54 -0.71
CA GLY A 99 12.60 15.30 -1.44
C GLY A 99 13.52 14.33 -0.69
N GLU A 100 13.15 13.04 -0.72
CA GLU A 100 14.12 11.97 -0.51
C GLU A 100 15.25 12.21 -1.52
N ALA A 101 16.37 12.77 -1.05
CA ALA A 101 17.59 12.75 -1.82
C ALA A 101 17.89 11.28 -2.07
N ALA A 102 17.92 10.89 -3.35
CA ALA A 102 18.36 9.56 -3.75
C ALA A 102 19.72 9.29 -3.08
N SER A 103 19.75 8.28 -2.22
CA SER A 103 20.96 7.66 -1.68
C SER A 103 21.10 6.27 -2.28
#